data_AF-A0AAP0WT05-F1
#
_entry.id   AF-A0AAP0WT05-F1
#
_cell.length_a   1.000
_cell.length_b   1.000
_cell.length_c   1.000
_cell.angle_alpha   90.00
_cell.angle_beta   90.00
_cell.angle_gamma   90.00
#
_symmetry.space_group_name_H-M   'P 1'
#
loop_
_entity.id
_entity.type
_entity.pdbx_description
1 polymer ?
#
loop_
_entity_poly.entity_id
_entity_poly.type
_entity_poly.pdbx_seq_one_letter_code
_entity_poly.pdbx_strand_id
1 'polypeptide(L)'
;MEAPLKFICLLGLLVVLSIAGPKTVGGAGECGKSSPDNEALKLAPCANAAQDAKAAVSDSCCLQAKQLAQNPSCLCAVMLSQTAKSSGSQT
;
A
#
# COMPACT_ATOMS: atom_id res chain seq x y z
N MET A 1 -21.83 13.57 43.73
CA MET A 1 -22.18 14.13 42.39
C MET A 1 -21.06 13.92 41.37
N GLU A 2 -19.98 13.22 41.75
CA GLU A 2 -18.74 13.05 40.98
C GLU A 2 -18.68 11.83 40.05
N ALA A 3 -19.59 10.86 40.21
CA ALA A 3 -19.71 9.69 39.33
C ALA A 3 -20.15 10.00 37.88
N PRO A 4 -21.16 10.87 37.61
CA PRO A 4 -21.62 11.10 36.24
C PRO A 4 -20.59 11.83 35.37
N LEU A 5 -19.77 12.71 35.96
CA LEU A 5 -18.76 13.48 35.25
C LEU A 5 -17.61 12.59 34.73
N LYS A 6 -17.20 11.60 35.52
CA LYS A 6 -16.19 10.60 35.12
C LYS A 6 -16.69 9.75 33.96
N PHE A 7 -17.96 9.34 33.99
CA PHE A 7 -18.56 8.53 32.93
C PHE A 7 -18.68 9.31 31.61
N ILE A 8 -19.14 10.56 31.67
CA ILE A 8 -19.22 11.45 30.50
C ILE A 8 -17.83 11.69 29.89
N CYS A 9 -16.80 11.87 30.72
CA CYS A 9 -15.43 12.09 30.24
C CYS A 9 -14.85 10.86 29.53
N LEU A 10 -15.09 9.66 30.07
CA LEU A 10 -14.68 8.40 29.44
C LEU A 10 -15.39 8.14 28.11
N LEU A 11 -16.69 8.41 28.04
CA LEU A 11 -17.48 8.34 26.80
C LEU A 11 -16.97 9.33 25.75
N GLY A 12 -16.69 10.57 26.16
CA GLY A 12 -16.12 11.59 25.27
C GLY A 12 -14.77 11.17 24.70
N LEU A 13 -13.88 10.62 25.54
CA LEU A 13 -12.58 10.11 25.10
C LEU A 13 -12.73 8.95 24.11
N LEU A 14 -13.65 8.01 24.37
CA LEU A 14 -13.92 6.88 23.48
C LEU A 14 -14.42 7.33 22.10
N VAL A 15 -15.30 8.34 22.06
CA VAL A 15 -15.77 8.95 20.81
C VAL A 15 -14.62 9.59 20.05
N VAL A 16 -13.74 10.34 20.74
CA VAL A 16 -12.58 10.98 20.10
C VAL A 16 -11.59 9.96 19.52
N LEU A 17 -11.29 8.86 20.24
CA LEU A 17 -10.44 7.78 19.72
C LEU A 17 -11.07 7.02 18.55
N SER A 18 -12.40 6.97 18.48
CA SER A 18 -13.11 6.30 17.38
C SER A 18 -13.03 7.12 16.08
N ILE A 19 -13.00 8.45 16.18
CA ILE A 19 -12.90 9.36 15.03
C ILE A 19 -11.44 9.52 14.61
N ALA A 20 -10.55 9.64 15.58
CA ALA A 20 -9.11 9.59 15.38
C ALA A 20 -8.68 8.12 15.34
N GLY A 21 -9.12 7.39 14.31
CA GLY A 21 -8.70 6.01 14.07
C GLY A 21 -7.18 5.87 14.24
N PRO A 22 -6.69 4.71 14.70
CA PRO A 22 -5.28 4.54 15.08
C PRO A 22 -4.40 5.01 13.91
N LYS A 23 -3.71 6.14 14.12
CA LYS A 23 -2.58 6.50 13.27
C LYS A 23 -1.57 5.39 13.50
N THR A 24 -1.54 4.44 12.59
CA THR A 24 -0.58 3.35 12.58
C THR A 24 0.81 3.98 12.59
N VAL A 25 1.42 4.05 13.78
CA VAL A 25 2.86 4.27 13.94
C VAL A 25 3.57 2.96 13.59
N GLY A 26 3.35 2.51 12.35
CA GLY A 26 4.02 1.36 11.78
C GLY A 26 5.35 1.82 11.22
N GLY A 27 6.45 1.52 11.93
CA GLY A 27 7.82 1.80 11.51
C GLY A 27 8.31 1.02 10.27
N ALA A 28 7.38 0.56 9.44
CA ALA A 28 7.63 -0.09 8.17
C ALA A 28 6.40 0.25 7.31
N GLY A 29 6.61 0.87 6.15
CA GLY A 29 5.49 1.25 5.27
C GLY A 29 4.74 0.02 4.76
N GLU A 30 3.82 0.22 3.82
CA GLU A 30 2.98 -0.86 3.25
C GLU A 30 3.82 -2.01 2.65
N CYS A 31 5.06 -1.72 2.24
CA CYS A 31 6.05 -2.66 1.71
C CYS A 31 7.18 -3.04 2.70
N GLY A 32 6.96 -2.84 4.00
CA GLY A 32 7.94 -3.17 5.03
C GLY A 32 9.12 -2.20 5.06
N LYS A 33 10.34 -2.74 4.89
CA LYS A 33 11.60 -1.98 4.92
C LYS A 33 11.87 -1.19 3.62
N SER A 34 11.28 -1.62 2.51
CA SER A 34 11.40 -0.96 1.21
C SER A 34 10.30 0.07 1.02
N SER A 35 10.62 1.14 0.30
CA SER A 35 9.61 2.05 -0.23
C SER A 35 8.84 1.39 -1.39
N PRO A 36 7.56 1.75 -1.60
CA PRO A 36 6.77 1.22 -2.72
C PRO A 36 7.42 1.48 -4.08
N ASP A 37 8.10 2.61 -4.24
CA ASP A 37 8.81 2.95 -5.47
C ASP A 37 9.97 1.98 -5.76
N ASN A 38 10.69 1.54 -4.72
CA ASN A 38 11.77 0.57 -4.85
C ASN A 38 11.25 -0.85 -5.14
N GLU A 39 10.09 -1.21 -4.58
CA GLU A 39 9.40 -2.45 -4.95
C GLU A 39 8.76 -2.36 -6.35
N ALA A 40 8.44 -1.17 -6.86
CA ALA A 40 7.96 -1.00 -8.24
C ALA A 40 9.08 -1.30 -9.26
N LEU A 41 10.34 -0.96 -8.95
CA LEU A 41 11.48 -1.27 -9.82
C LEU A 41 11.69 -2.78 -10.05
N LYS A 42 11.24 -3.62 -9.11
CA LYS A 42 11.24 -5.08 -9.28
C LYS A 42 10.35 -5.56 -10.40
N LEU A 43 9.42 -4.73 -10.88
CA LEU A 43 8.57 -4.97 -12.04
C LEU A 43 9.23 -4.52 -13.35
N ALA A 44 10.49 -4.07 -13.36
CA ALA A 44 11.26 -3.83 -14.58
C ALA A 44 11.17 -4.96 -15.63
N PRO A 45 11.24 -6.28 -15.31
CA PRO A 45 11.03 -7.34 -16.30
C PRO A 45 9.61 -7.36 -16.91
N CYS A 46 8.65 -6.66 -16.31
CA CYS A 46 7.29 -6.47 -16.83
C CYS A 46 7.16 -5.24 -17.74
N ALA A 47 8.20 -4.45 -17.96
CA ALA A 47 8.10 -3.16 -18.68
C ALA A 47 7.42 -3.30 -20.06
N ASN A 48 7.82 -4.30 -20.87
CA ASN A 48 7.17 -4.57 -22.16
C ASN A 48 5.69 -4.94 -22.01
N ALA A 49 5.36 -5.80 -21.04
CA ALA A 49 3.99 -6.22 -20.76
C ALA A 49 3.13 -5.10 -20.14
N ALA A 50 3.75 -4.13 -19.48
CA ALA A 50 3.09 -2.94 -18.92
C ALA A 50 2.78 -1.88 -19.99
N GLN A 51 3.54 -1.86 -21.09
CA GLN A 51 3.38 -0.92 -22.19
C GLN A 51 2.47 -1.45 -23.30
N ASP A 52 2.52 -2.76 -23.59
CA ASP A 52 1.75 -3.40 -24.65
C ASP A 52 1.01 -4.63 -24.14
N ALA A 53 -0.32 -4.60 -24.24
CA ALA A 53 -1.19 -5.68 -23.77
C ALA A 53 -1.06 -6.98 -24.59
N LYS A 54 -0.39 -6.95 -25.75
CA LYS A 54 -0.11 -8.13 -26.58
C LYS A 54 1.30 -8.69 -26.35
N ALA A 55 2.15 -8.01 -25.59
CA ALA A 55 3.52 -8.45 -25.36
C ALA A 55 3.54 -9.75 -24.56
N ALA A 56 4.45 -10.64 -24.95
CA ALA A 56 4.71 -11.85 -24.19
C ALA A 56 5.23 -11.50 -22.79
N VAL A 57 4.72 -12.18 -21.77
CA VAL A 57 5.15 -12.01 -20.39
C VAL A 57 6.26 -13.02 -20.09
N SER A 58 7.43 -12.51 -19.69
CA SER A 58 8.54 -13.36 -19.25
C SER A 58 8.21 -14.05 -17.92
N ASP A 59 8.74 -15.26 -17.68
CA ASP A 59 8.60 -15.97 -16.40
C ASP A 59 9.06 -15.13 -15.19
N SER A 60 10.11 -14.32 -15.40
CA SER A 60 10.61 -13.38 -14.41
C SER A 60 9.57 -12.32 -14.02
N CYS A 61 8.79 -11.80 -14.97
CA CYS A 61 7.71 -10.86 -14.66
C CYS A 61 6.62 -11.53 -13.82
N CYS A 62 6.20 -12.75 -14.20
CA CYS A 62 5.21 -13.51 -13.45
C CYS A 62 5.66 -13.80 -12.00
N LEU A 63 6.93 -14.14 -11.79
CA LEU A 63 7.49 -14.34 -10.46
C LEU A 63 7.40 -13.09 -9.59
N GLN A 64 7.78 -11.93 -10.14
CA GLN A 64 7.76 -10.66 -9.40
C GLN A 64 6.31 -10.22 -9.11
N ALA A 65 5.41 -10.34 -10.08
CA ALA A 65 4.00 -10.05 -9.90
C ALA A 65 3.37 -10.96 -8.82
N LYS A 66 3.71 -12.25 -8.81
CA LYS A 66 3.27 -13.21 -7.80
C LYS A 66 3.75 -12.85 -6.40
N GLN A 67 5.01 -12.42 -6.26
CA GLN A 67 5.55 -11.98 -4.97
C GLN A 67 4.77 -10.75 -4.44
N LEU A 68 4.48 -9.79 -5.32
CA LEU A 68 3.74 -8.59 -4.92
C LEU A 68 2.27 -8.92 -4.58
N ALA A 69 1.65 -9.85 -5.30
CA ALA A 69 0.28 -10.31 -5.03
C ALA A 69 0.11 -10.98 -3.65
N GLN A 70 1.18 -11.51 -3.05
CA GLN A 70 1.14 -12.08 -1.70
C GLN A 70 0.99 -11.00 -0.60
N ASN A 71 1.27 -9.74 -0.91
CA ASN A 71 1.07 -8.61 0.00
C ASN A 71 0.20 -7.54 -0.70
N PRO A 72 -1.14 -7.63 -0.58
CA PRO A 72 -2.04 -6.73 -1.29
C PRO A 72 -1.91 -5.27 -0.87
N SER A 73 -1.51 -4.98 0.37
CA SER A 73 -1.22 -3.62 0.82
C SER A 73 -0.01 -3.03 0.09
N CYS A 74 1.10 -3.78 0.02
CA CYS A 74 2.27 -3.34 -0.75
C CYS A 74 1.96 -3.23 -2.25
N LEU A 75 1.19 -4.16 -2.82
CA LEU A 75 0.75 -4.10 -4.22
C LEU A 75 -0.01 -2.81 -4.52
N CYS A 76 -0.97 -2.45 -3.67
CA CYS A 76 -1.72 -1.20 -3.79
C CYS A 76 -0.78 0.02 -3.76
N ALA A 77 0.13 0.05 -2.78
CA ALA A 77 1.13 1.11 -2.64
C ALA A 77 2.05 1.23 -3.86
N VAL A 78 2.49 0.09 -4.42
CA VAL A 78 3.32 0.01 -5.62
C VAL A 78 2.57 0.57 -6.83
N MET A 79 1.31 0.18 -7.05
CA MET A 79 0.50 0.68 -8.18
C MET A 79 0.24 2.20 -8.09
N LEU A 80 0.22 2.75 -6.88
CA LEU A 80 0.07 4.18 -6.62
C LEU A 80 1.41 4.96 -6.61
N SER A 81 2.55 4.27 -6.72
CA SER A 81 3.89 4.87 -6.73
C SER A 81 4.15 5.70 -7.99
N GLN A 82 5.14 6.61 -7.92
CA GLN A 82 5.52 7.44 -9.07
C GLN A 82 6.19 6.59 -10.16
N THR A 83 7.02 5.61 -9.76
CA THR A 83 7.64 4.67 -10.70
C THR A 83 6.60 3.87 -11.48
N ALA A 84 5.57 3.31 -10.82
CA ALA A 84 4.50 2.60 -11.53
C ALA A 84 3.73 3.51 -12.50
N LYS A 85 3.42 4.75 -12.10
CA LYS A 85 2.77 5.74 -12.98
C LYS A 85 3.60 6.08 -14.21
N SER A 86 4.92 6.18 -14.07
CA SER A 86 5.82 6.47 -15.20
C SER A 86 6.00 5.28 -16.15
N SER A 87 5.76 4.06 -15.67
CA SER A 87 5.96 2.81 -16.43
C SER A 87 4.68 2.30 -17.11
N GLY A 88 3.52 2.81 -16.70
CA GLY A 88 2.24 2.47 -17.31
C GLY A 88 2.14 2.95 -18.76
N SER A 89 1.33 2.24 -19.55
CA SER A 89 0.95 2.67 -20.88
C SER A 89 0.24 4.04 -20.81
N GLN A 90 0.73 5.03 -21.56
CA GLN A 90 -0.06 6.22 -21.88
C GLN A 90 -1.20 5.79 -22.81
N THR A 91 -2.32 5.35 -22.25
CA THR A 91 -3.56 5.11 -23.00
C THR A 91 -4.50 6.28 -22.85
#